data_AF-A0A9P4S4R2-F1
#
_entry.id   AF-A0A9P4S4R2-F1
#
_cell.length_a   1.000
_cell.length_b   1.000
_cell.length_c   1.000
_cell.angle_alpha   90.00
_cell.angle_beta   90.00
_cell.angle_gamma   90.00
#
_symmetry.space_group_name_H-M   'P 1'
#
loop_
_entity.id
_entity.type
_entity.pdbx_description
1 polymer ?
#
loop_
_entity_poly.entity_id
_entity_poly.type
_entity_poly.pdbx_seq_one_letter_code
_entity_poly.pdbx_strand_id
1 'polypeptide(L)'
;MELAGEWMLQACLEAYLVFRSADPKLAAEVFAWGHRGATSSSPAPDAGTDEAAVNAMFAADPEDGGGELPAWTQAKQEWADKLHPTEGVGLGVHLENLMKEYPIQVFESTVVELLEGLGESLSVPIMVQLEEGVVEGLTEQEVRELRERVGY
;
A
#
# COMPACT_ATOMS: atom_id res chain seq x y z
N MET A 1 -7.90 -1.50 7.13
CA MET A 1 -6.51 -1.99 7.15
C MET A 1 -6.40 -3.44 6.70
N GLU A 2 -7.52 -4.18 6.68
CA GLU A 2 -7.57 -5.57 6.20
C GLU A 2 -7.08 -5.72 4.76
N LEU A 3 -7.57 -4.90 3.81
CA LEU A 3 -7.14 -4.99 2.41
C LEU A 3 -5.63 -4.81 2.22
N ALA A 4 -5.00 -3.92 2.99
CA ALA A 4 -3.55 -3.73 2.94
C ALA A 4 -2.81 -4.94 3.53
N GLY A 5 -3.34 -5.54 4.61
CA GLY A 5 -2.84 -6.79 5.18
C GLY A 5 -2.94 -7.96 4.22
N GLU A 6 -4.09 -8.09 3.55
CA GLU A 6 -4.32 -9.08 2.52
C GLU A 6 -3.43 -8.87 1.31
N TRP A 7 -3.18 -7.62 0.89
CA TRP A 7 -2.21 -7.31 -0.16
C TRP A 7 -0.81 -7.84 0.17
N MET A 8 -0.32 -7.58 1.39
CA MET A 8 0.97 -8.10 1.86
C MET A 8 0.99 -9.63 1.90
N LEU A 9 -0.12 -10.25 2.32
CA LEU A 9 -0.27 -11.71 2.30
C LEU A 9 -0.21 -12.28 0.87
N GLN A 10 -0.95 -11.70 -0.07
CA GLN A 10 -0.98 -12.13 -1.47
C GLN A 10 0.41 -12.00 -2.12
N ALA A 11 1.14 -10.91 -1.84
CA ALA A 11 2.51 -10.75 -2.31
C ALA A 11 3.45 -11.86 -1.80
N CYS A 12 3.32 -12.25 -0.52
CA CYS A 12 4.08 -13.37 0.03
C CYS A 12 3.68 -14.71 -0.61
N LEU A 13 2.38 -14.98 -0.75
CA LEU A 13 1.89 -16.20 -1.38
C LEU A 13 2.36 -16.34 -2.82
N GLU A 14 2.29 -15.27 -3.60
CA GLU A 14 2.78 -15.25 -4.98
C GLU A 14 4.29 -15.52 -5.03
N ALA A 15 5.07 -14.82 -4.21
CA ALA A 15 6.51 -15.00 -4.17
C ALA A 15 6.95 -16.41 -3.77
N TYR A 16 6.29 -17.03 -2.80
CA TYR A 16 6.63 -18.39 -2.34
C TYR A 16 6.06 -19.49 -3.26
N LEU A 17 4.82 -19.37 -3.74
CA LEU A 17 4.13 -20.43 -4.48
C LEU A 17 4.34 -20.32 -5.99
N VAL A 18 4.31 -19.11 -6.55
CA VAL A 18 4.44 -18.87 -7.99
C VAL A 18 5.90 -18.70 -8.37
N PHE A 19 6.60 -17.77 -7.72
CA PHE A 19 8.00 -17.46 -8.03
C PHE A 19 9.01 -18.38 -7.33
N ARG A 20 8.54 -19.25 -6.41
CA ARG A 20 9.38 -20.24 -5.70
C ARG A 20 10.57 -19.60 -4.99
N SER A 21 10.38 -18.40 -4.45
CA SER A 21 11.40 -17.75 -3.62
C SER A 21 11.70 -18.63 -2.40
N ALA A 22 12.99 -18.80 -2.10
CA ALA A 22 13.45 -19.50 -0.90
C ALA A 22 13.93 -18.53 0.18
N ASP A 23 13.72 -17.22 0.00
CA ASP A 23 14.23 -16.21 0.93
C ASP A 23 13.39 -16.19 2.23
N PRO A 24 13.99 -16.53 3.38
CA PRO A 24 13.29 -16.47 4.66
C PRO A 24 13.05 -15.04 5.13
N LYS A 25 13.71 -14.03 4.55
CA LYS A 25 13.54 -12.61 4.93
C LYS A 25 12.42 -11.91 4.17
N LEU A 26 11.93 -12.52 3.09
CA LEU A 26 10.93 -11.91 2.22
C LEU A 26 9.68 -11.48 3.00
N ALA A 27 9.13 -12.34 3.86
CA ALA A 27 7.97 -11.98 4.67
C ALA A 27 8.28 -10.77 5.58
N ALA A 28 9.46 -10.73 6.20
CA ALA A 28 9.84 -9.58 7.02
C ALA A 28 9.96 -8.29 6.19
N GLU A 29 10.41 -8.38 4.94
CA GLU A 29 10.52 -7.24 4.02
C GLU A 29 9.16 -6.73 3.55
N VAL A 30 8.26 -7.63 3.16
CA VAL A 30 6.90 -7.27 2.73
C VAL A 30 6.12 -6.57 3.85
N PHE A 31 6.36 -6.95 5.11
CA PHE A 31 5.72 -6.33 6.28
C PHE A 31 6.55 -5.19 6.91
N ALA A 32 7.71 -4.83 6.34
CA ALA A 32 8.60 -3.80 6.90
C ALA A 32 8.09 -2.36 6.75
N TRP A 33 6.93 -2.16 6.12
CA TRP A 33 6.48 -0.87 5.64
C TRP A 33 5.84 -0.10 6.80
N GLY A 34 6.19 1.18 6.97
CA GLY A 34 5.64 2.04 8.00
C GLY A 34 6.65 2.97 8.67
N HIS A 35 6.16 3.74 9.64
CA HIS A 35 7.00 4.70 10.36
C HIS A 35 7.86 3.98 11.40
N ARG A 36 9.18 3.95 11.17
CA ARG A 36 10.15 3.55 12.19
C ARG A 36 10.29 4.68 13.19
N GLY A 37 9.58 4.57 14.31
CA GLY A 37 9.71 5.51 15.41
C GLY A 37 11.18 5.69 15.82
N ALA A 38 11.52 6.88 16.31
CA ALA A 38 12.88 7.31 16.63
C ALA A 38 13.68 6.35 17.55
N THR A 39 13.03 5.43 18.28
CA THR A 39 13.66 4.41 19.13
C THR A 39 14.19 3.19 18.37
N SER A 40 13.80 3.00 17.11
CA SER A 40 14.29 1.95 16.21
C SER A 40 15.39 2.41 15.25
N SER A 41 15.95 3.60 15.50
CA SER A 41 17.07 4.21 14.78
C SER A 41 18.41 3.50 15.04
N SER A 42 18.41 2.16 15.08
CA SER A 42 19.61 1.43 14.71
C SER A 42 19.56 1.32 13.19
N PRO A 43 20.46 1.99 12.45
CA PRO A 43 20.52 1.81 11.00
C PRO A 43 20.64 0.31 10.71
N ALA A 44 19.99 -0.15 9.64
CA ALA A 44 20.28 -1.48 9.13
C ALA A 44 21.82 -1.57 8.99
N PRO A 45 22.45 -2.70 9.31
CA PRO A 45 23.91 -2.81 9.36
C PRO A 45 24.61 -2.51 8.02
N ASP A 46 23.84 -2.30 6.94
CA ASP A 46 24.30 -1.99 5.58
C ASP A 46 23.65 -0.70 5.00
N ALA A 47 22.92 0.09 5.80
CA ALA A 47 22.38 1.36 5.35
C ALA A 47 23.53 2.38 5.21
N GLY A 48 23.79 2.83 3.99
CA GLY A 48 24.76 3.89 3.72
C GLY A 48 24.43 5.16 4.52
N THR A 49 25.45 5.98 4.79
CA THR A 49 25.32 7.23 5.55
C THR A 49 24.22 8.17 5.04
N ASP A 50 23.94 8.12 3.74
CA ASP A 50 22.96 8.98 3.08
C ASP A 50 21.52 8.51 3.34
N GLU A 51 21.27 7.20 3.36
CA GLU A 51 19.95 6.64 3.64
C GLU A 51 19.52 6.91 5.09
N ALA A 52 20.46 6.78 6.03
CA ALA A 52 20.23 7.14 7.42
C ALA A 52 19.92 8.63 7.61
N ALA A 53 20.59 9.51 6.86
CA ALA A 53 20.35 10.94 6.91
C ALA A 53 18.97 11.33 6.34
N VAL A 54 18.57 10.75 5.21
CA VAL A 54 17.25 10.97 4.61
C VAL A 54 16.15 10.48 5.54
N ASN A 55 16.28 9.28 6.11
CA ASN A 55 15.30 8.75 7.05
C ASN A 55 15.16 9.61 8.31
N ALA A 56 16.26 10.22 8.78
CA ALA A 56 16.22 11.16 9.91
C ALA A 56 15.46 12.46 9.59
N MET A 57 15.45 12.92 8.33
CA MET A 57 14.67 14.11 7.92
C MET A 57 13.16 13.86 7.93
N PHE A 58 12.72 12.60 7.84
CA PHE A 58 11.32 12.18 7.90
C PHE A 58 10.95 11.50 9.22
N ALA A 59 11.89 11.39 10.15
CA ALA A 59 11.58 10.97 11.52
C ALA A 59 10.79 12.10 12.17
N ALA A 60 9.53 11.82 12.51
CA ALA A 60 8.63 12.78 13.12
C ALA A 60 9.27 13.39 14.37
N ASP A 61 9.07 14.70 14.56
CA ASP A 61 9.44 15.37 15.79
C ASP A 61 8.74 14.65 16.97
N PRO A 62 9.46 14.21 18.02
CA PRO A 62 8.85 13.52 19.16
C PRO A 62 7.71 14.31 19.83
N GLU A 63 7.61 15.62 19.60
CA GLU A 63 6.51 16.46 20.11
C GLU A 63 5.23 16.42 19.24
N ASP A 64 5.30 15.99 17.98
CA ASP A 64 4.18 16.05 17.01
C ASP A 64 3.30 14.79 16.98
N GLY A 65 3.59 13.79 17.82
CA GLY A 65 2.79 12.55 17.86
C GLY A 65 2.79 11.75 16.56
N GLY A 66 3.73 12.02 15.65
CA GLY A 66 3.85 11.42 14.31
C GLY A 66 4.36 9.97 14.30
N GLY A 67 3.87 9.15 15.24
CA GLY A 67 4.15 7.72 15.28
C GLY A 67 3.28 6.92 14.30
N GLU A 68 3.67 5.67 14.08
CA GLU A 68 2.79 4.71 13.42
C GLU A 68 1.50 4.54 14.24
N LEU A 69 0.34 4.52 13.57
CA LEU A 69 -0.93 4.27 14.25
C LEU A 69 -0.87 2.88 14.92
N PRO A 70 -1.15 2.75 16.23
CA PRO A 70 -1.05 1.46 16.93
C PRO A 70 -1.89 0.35 16.28
N ALA A 71 -3.06 0.72 15.76
CA ALA A 71 -3.94 -0.20 15.05
C ALA A 71 -3.34 -0.70 13.72
N TRP A 72 -2.45 0.06 13.08
CA TRP A 72 -1.71 -0.38 11.90
C TRP A 72 -0.59 -1.36 12.26
N THR A 73 0.17 -1.09 13.33
CA THR A 73 1.17 -2.03 13.84
C THR A 73 0.53 -3.36 14.25
N GLN A 74 -0.63 -3.30 14.94
CA GLN A 74 -1.39 -4.48 15.30
C GLN A 74 -1.85 -5.27 14.06
N ALA A 75 -2.48 -4.61 13.10
CA ALA A 75 -2.95 -5.28 11.87
C ALA A 75 -1.80 -5.96 11.13
N LYS A 76 -0.65 -5.29 10.97
CA LYS A 76 0.53 -5.90 10.33
C LYS A 76 0.97 -7.17 11.05
N GLN A 77 1.04 -7.15 12.37
CA GLN A 77 1.43 -8.32 13.15
C GLN A 77 0.44 -9.47 12.96
N GLU A 78 -0.86 -9.21 13.04
CA GLU A 78 -1.91 -10.22 12.86
C GLU A 78 -1.85 -10.89 11.47
N TRP A 79 -1.57 -10.11 10.42
CA TRP A 79 -1.41 -10.64 9.07
C TRP A 79 -0.08 -11.36 8.86
N ALA A 80 1.01 -10.86 9.46
CA ALA A 80 2.31 -11.53 9.41
C ALA A 80 2.29 -12.88 10.14
N ASP A 81 1.60 -12.96 11.28
CA ASP A 81 1.47 -14.18 12.07
C ASP A 81 0.76 -15.29 11.30
N LYS A 82 -0.14 -14.96 10.35
CA LYS A 82 -0.78 -15.95 9.47
C LYS A 82 0.23 -16.71 8.61
N LEU A 83 1.34 -16.09 8.21
CA LEU A 83 2.36 -16.74 7.37
C LEU A 83 3.17 -17.79 8.14
N HIS A 84 3.15 -17.76 9.47
CA HIS A 84 3.83 -18.76 10.29
C HIS A 84 3.05 -20.08 10.29
N PRO A 85 3.68 -21.21 9.93
CA PRO A 85 3.01 -22.51 9.93
C PRO A 85 2.52 -22.89 11.32
N THR A 86 1.31 -23.44 11.39
CA THR A 86 0.83 -24.12 12.59
C THR A 86 1.74 -25.31 12.91
N GLU A 87 2.00 -25.56 14.20
CA GLU A 87 2.89 -26.63 14.66
C GLU A 87 2.60 -27.97 13.96
N GLY A 88 3.63 -28.56 13.35
CA GLY A 88 3.55 -29.85 12.67
C GLY A 88 3.11 -29.82 11.20
N VAL A 89 2.78 -28.66 10.63
CA VAL A 89 2.45 -28.50 9.19
C VAL A 89 3.67 -27.97 8.42
N GLY A 90 4.00 -28.58 7.29
CA GLY A 90 5.06 -28.08 6.41
C GLY A 90 4.67 -26.75 5.74
N LEU A 91 5.63 -25.83 5.60
CA LEU A 91 5.40 -24.48 5.07
C LEU A 91 4.64 -24.46 3.74
N GLY A 92 4.98 -25.33 2.78
CA GLY A 92 4.27 -25.38 1.49
C GLY A 92 2.78 -25.72 1.62
N VAL A 93 2.45 -26.71 2.47
CA VAL A 93 1.06 -27.11 2.73
C VAL A 93 0.30 -26.00 3.45
N HIS A 94 0.98 -25.31 4.38
CA HIS A 94 0.43 -24.15 5.08
C HIS A 94 0.07 -23.00 4.11
N LEU A 95 1.01 -22.63 3.23
CA LEU A 95 0.79 -21.57 2.24
C LEU A 95 -0.29 -21.96 1.22
N GLU A 96 -0.37 -23.23 0.79
CA GLU A 96 -1.44 -23.71 -0.07
C GLU A 96 -2.82 -23.65 0.61
N ASN A 97 -2.89 -23.85 1.93
CA ASN A 97 -4.13 -23.69 2.68
C ASN A 97 -4.50 -22.21 2.81
N LEU A 98 -3.53 -21.33 3.08
CA LEU A 98 -3.75 -19.88 3.09
C LEU A 98 -4.26 -19.37 1.74
N MET A 99 -3.72 -19.87 0.62
CA MET A 99 -4.21 -19.50 -0.72
C MET A 99 -5.68 -19.92 -0.96
N LYS A 100 -6.15 -21.00 -0.30
CA LYS A 100 -7.56 -21.41 -0.36
C LYS A 100 -8.44 -20.58 0.56
N GLU A 101 -7.91 -20.16 1.72
CA GLU A 101 -8.61 -19.31 2.68
C GLU A 101 -8.73 -17.87 2.18
N TYR A 102 -7.71 -17.39 1.45
CA TYR A 102 -7.61 -16.06 0.85
C TYR A 102 -7.43 -16.16 -0.67
N PRO A 103 -8.51 -16.45 -1.43
CA PRO A 103 -8.42 -16.57 -2.89
C PRO A 103 -8.10 -15.22 -3.55
N ILE A 104 -7.13 -15.23 -4.46
CA ILE A 104 -6.71 -14.01 -5.19
C ILE A 104 -7.87 -13.32 -5.93
N GLN A 105 -8.86 -14.08 -6.41
CA GLN A 105 -10.01 -13.51 -7.13
C GLN A 105 -10.90 -12.66 -6.23
N VAL A 106 -11.02 -13.02 -4.95
CA VAL A 106 -11.80 -12.23 -3.98
C VAL A 106 -11.07 -10.93 -3.70
N PHE A 107 -9.76 -11.03 -3.44
CA PHE A 107 -8.89 -9.87 -3.24
C PHE A 107 -8.92 -8.90 -4.44
N GLU A 108 -8.79 -9.40 -5.67
CA GLU A 108 -8.84 -8.60 -6.89
C GLU A 108 -10.17 -7.84 -7.02
N SER A 109 -11.29 -8.51 -6.75
CA SER A 109 -12.61 -7.86 -6.74
C SER A 109 -12.67 -6.71 -5.74
N THR A 110 -12.18 -6.94 -4.51
CA THR A 110 -12.17 -5.92 -3.46
C THR A 110 -11.26 -4.73 -3.81
N VAL A 111 -10.13 -4.97 -4.47
CA VAL A 111 -9.25 -3.88 -4.96
C VAL A 111 -9.96 -3.06 -6.03
N VAL A 112 -10.63 -3.70 -6.99
CA VAL A 112 -11.39 -2.99 -8.02
C VAL A 112 -12.52 -2.17 -7.41
N GLU A 113 -13.29 -2.74 -6.49
CA GLU A 113 -14.37 -2.03 -5.77
C GLU A 113 -13.83 -0.80 -5.02
N LEU A 114 -12.66 -0.92 -4.37
CA LEU A 114 -12.01 0.22 -3.73
C LEU A 114 -11.64 1.29 -4.76
N LEU A 115 -11.04 0.90 -5.88
CA LEU A 115 -10.62 1.83 -6.93
C LEU A 115 -11.82 2.53 -7.59
N GLU A 116 -12.92 1.82 -7.79
CA GLU A 116 -14.18 2.39 -8.29
C GLU A 116 -14.74 3.41 -7.30
N GLY A 117 -14.83 3.06 -6.01
CA GLY A 117 -15.29 3.99 -4.98
C GLY A 117 -14.39 5.22 -4.82
N LEU A 118 -13.07 5.04 -4.96
CA LEU A 118 -12.13 6.16 -5.02
C LEU A 118 -12.37 7.02 -6.26
N GLY A 119 -12.58 6.40 -7.42
CA GLY A 119 -12.90 7.08 -8.67
C GLY A 119 -14.16 7.93 -8.58
N GLU A 120 -15.22 7.44 -7.94
CA GLU A 120 -16.46 8.19 -7.71
C GLU A 120 -16.27 9.38 -6.76
N SER A 121 -15.32 9.31 -5.84
CA SER A 121 -15.02 10.40 -4.91
C SER A 121 -14.14 11.51 -5.50
N LEU A 122 -13.45 11.21 -6.61
CA LEU A 122 -12.58 12.16 -7.29
C LEU A 122 -13.39 12.98 -8.29
N SER A 123 -13.15 14.30 -8.30
CA SER A 123 -13.69 15.16 -9.35
C SER A 123 -13.20 14.67 -10.72
N VAL A 124 -14.08 14.69 -11.72
CA VAL A 124 -13.75 14.33 -13.11
C VAL A 124 -12.49 15.09 -13.53
N PRO A 125 -11.49 14.46 -14.18
CA PRO A 125 -10.29 15.15 -14.60
C PRO A 125 -10.61 16.37 -15.47
N ILE A 126 -9.92 17.50 -15.21
CA ILE A 126 -10.22 18.79 -15.87
C ILE A 126 -10.17 18.73 -17.40
N MET A 127 -9.37 17.82 -17.97
CA MET A 127 -9.29 17.60 -19.42
C MET A 127 -10.59 17.03 -19.97
N VAL A 128 -11.21 16.08 -19.28
CA VAL A 128 -12.50 15.50 -19.67
C VAL A 128 -13.60 16.56 -19.53
N GLN A 129 -13.57 17.31 -18.42
CA GLN A 129 -14.48 18.45 -18.21
C GLN A 129 -14.38 19.51 -19.31
N LEU A 130 -13.17 19.80 -19.79
CA LEU A 130 -12.92 20.75 -20.86
C LEU A 130 -13.42 20.24 -22.23
N GLU A 131 -13.22 18.96 -22.51
CA GLU A 131 -13.76 18.31 -23.71
C GLU A 131 -15.29 18.33 -23.74
N GLU A 132 -15.92 18.13 -22.60
CA GLU A 132 -17.38 18.20 -22.41
C GLU A 132 -17.92 19.63 -22.32
N GLY A 133 -17.05 20.63 -22.22
CA GLY A 133 -17.41 22.05 -22.18
C GLY A 133 -18.01 22.52 -20.84
N VAL A 134 -17.89 21.72 -19.78
CA VAL A 134 -18.37 22.04 -18.44
C VAL A 134 -17.21 21.82 -17.47
N VAL A 135 -16.51 22.90 -17.12
CA VAL A 135 -15.46 22.87 -16.09
C VAL A 135 -16.02 23.34 -14.76
N GLU A 136 -15.87 22.52 -13.74
CA GLU A 136 -16.34 22.79 -12.39
C GLU A 136 -15.70 24.08 -11.85
N GLY A 137 -16.53 25.01 -11.38
CA GLY A 137 -16.10 26.29 -10.84
C GLY A 137 -15.86 27.41 -11.86
N LEU A 138 -16.06 27.16 -13.17
CA LEU A 138 -15.97 28.17 -14.23
C LEU A 138 -17.32 28.44 -14.88
N THR A 139 -17.53 29.68 -15.33
CA THR A 139 -18.68 30.05 -16.18
C THR A 139 -18.45 29.60 -17.62
N GLU A 140 -19.52 29.48 -18.41
CA GLU A 140 -19.42 29.10 -19.83
C GLU A 140 -18.50 30.02 -20.66
N GLN A 141 -18.43 31.31 -20.31
CA GLN A 141 -17.50 32.25 -20.96
C GLN A 141 -16.05 31.94 -20.62
N GLU A 142 -15.74 31.70 -19.35
CA GLU A 142 -14.39 31.35 -18.90
C GLU A 142 -13.93 29.99 -19.44
N VAL A 143 -14.85 29.01 -19.56
CA VAL A 143 -14.56 27.72 -20.19
C VAL A 143 -14.21 27.90 -21.67
N ARG A 144 -14.93 28.78 -22.38
CA ARG A 144 -14.64 29.08 -23.80
C ARG A 144 -13.28 29.75 -23.97
N GLU A 145 -12.96 30.74 -23.15
CA GLU A 145 -11.65 31.40 -23.17
C GLU A 145 -10.51 30.43 -22.83
N LEU A 146 -10.73 29.54 -21.86
CA LEU A 146 -9.77 28.51 -21.50
C LEU A 146 -9.54 27.57 -22.70
N ARG A 147 -10.61 27.10 -23.33
CA ARG A 147 -10.55 26.20 -24.49
C ARG A 147 -9.77 26.81 -25.66
N GLU A 148 -10.01 28.09 -25.97
CA GLU A 148 -9.25 28.83 -26.99
C GLU A 148 -7.76 28.97 -26.64
N ARG A 149 -7.42 29.11 -25.35
CA ARG A 149 -6.02 29.20 -24.90
C ARG A 149 -5.26 27.89 -24.97
N VAL A 150 -5.90 26.75 -24.71
CA VAL A 150 -5.26 25.42 -24.77
C VAL A 150 -5.39 24.72 -26.12
N GLY A 151 -6.09 25.32 -27.08
CA GLY A 151 -6.12 24.86 -28.48
C GLY A 151 -7.14 23.76 -28.76
N TYR A 152 -8.27 23.74 -28.05
CA TYR A 152 -9.40 22.83 -28.23
C TYR A 152 -10.61 23.48 -28.92
#